data_AF-A0AAV5WZZ1-F1
#
_entry.id   AF-A0AAV5WZZ1-F1
#
_cell.length_a   1.000
_cell.length_b   1.000
_cell.length_c   1.000
_cell.angle_alpha   90.00
_cell.angle_beta   90.00
_cell.angle_gamma   90.00
#
_symmetry.space_group_name_H-M   'P 1'
#
loop_
_entity.id
_entity.type
_entity.pdbx_description
1 polymer ?
#
loop_
_entity_poly.entity_id
_entity_poly.type
_entity_poly.pdbx_seq_one_letter_code
_entity_poly.pdbx_strand_id
1 'polypeptide(L)'
;NERGCYSYIGMLRGTQQLSLQNGGCDTLSTATHELEHALGVYHEQSRADRASYVTVDFSNIAKNHSHNFLPHTTSNSYGLPYDFGSNMHYTSDSFAINRNIPTLIATRAYTDYQNSMRGHMPSFLDVLKVNRHYKCDRKCANKANPCKNGGYLDVKTCSKCVCPEGLGGADCTGNPNGCSVEWSASPSFTKKIIEMGKYGSPARLNYENCAYIIKAPVGRKIEVVVDGVWTYGASQGCNKGGIEIKTETNLQRRGFRFCVSPTMKKSYTSESNRLPILVWYNEGSVRADIQFKY
;
A
#
# COMPACT_ATOMS: atom_id res chain seq x y z
N ASN A 1 -0.80 -4.33 31.35
CA ASN A 1 -0.79 -3.95 29.92
C ASN A 1 -0.12 -2.61 29.78
N GLU A 2 0.94 -2.55 28.98
CA GLU A 2 1.58 -1.29 28.61
C GLU A 2 0.69 -0.48 27.67
N ARG A 3 0.99 0.82 27.58
CA ARG A 3 0.24 1.77 26.74
C ARG A 3 0.90 1.86 25.36
N GLY A 4 0.08 1.80 24.32
CA GLY A 4 0.50 1.93 22.93
C GLY A 4 0.80 0.61 22.22
N CYS A 5 1.13 0.75 20.94
CA CYS A 5 1.54 -0.33 20.04
C CYS A 5 3.02 -0.14 19.74
N TYR A 6 3.84 -1.15 20.05
CA TYR A 6 5.27 -1.06 19.76
C TYR A 6 5.94 -2.45 19.77
N SER A 7 7.08 -2.51 19.09
CA SER A 7 8.06 -3.58 19.23
C SER A 7 9.49 -3.04 19.11
N TYR A 8 10.44 -3.79 19.64
CA TYR A 8 11.86 -3.56 19.35
C TYR A 8 12.18 -3.92 17.91
N ILE A 9 13.20 -3.26 17.35
CA ILE A 9 13.64 -3.54 15.98
C ILE A 9 14.66 -4.67 15.98
N GLY A 10 14.27 -5.83 15.45
CA GLY A 10 15.10 -7.02 15.33
C GLY A 10 15.27 -7.82 16.63
N MET A 11 16.22 -8.76 16.61
CA MET A 11 16.46 -9.68 17.73
C MET A 11 17.36 -9.04 18.80
N LEU A 12 16.83 -8.87 20.01
CA LEU A 12 17.59 -8.37 21.17
C LEU A 12 18.27 -9.46 22.01
N ARG A 13 17.98 -10.75 21.70
CA ARG A 13 18.32 -11.96 22.47
C ARG A 13 17.54 -12.06 23.78
N GLY A 14 17.10 -13.28 24.12
CA GLY A 14 16.22 -13.51 25.27
C GLY A 14 14.76 -13.11 24.99
N THR A 15 13.97 -12.93 26.05
CA THR A 15 12.58 -12.48 25.93
C THR A 15 12.55 -11.00 25.51
N GLN A 16 11.86 -10.69 24.41
CA GLN A 16 11.62 -9.34 23.95
C GLN A 16 10.12 -9.03 23.93
N GLN A 17 9.78 -7.80 24.29
CA GLN A 17 8.39 -7.38 24.41
C GLN A 17 7.84 -6.86 23.09
N LEU A 18 6.57 -7.18 22.84
CA LEU A 18 5.74 -6.60 21.78
C LEU A 18 4.40 -6.24 22.42
N SER A 19 4.02 -4.97 22.35
CA SER A 19 2.77 -4.48 22.95
C SER A 19 1.70 -4.29 21.89
N LEU A 20 0.56 -4.96 22.08
CA LEU A 20 -0.69 -4.70 21.35
C LEU A 20 -1.75 -4.33 22.37
N GLN A 21 -1.86 -3.03 22.68
CA GLN A 21 -2.88 -2.53 23.60
C GLN A 21 -4.30 -2.88 23.10
N ASN A 22 -5.10 -3.48 23.98
CA ASN A 22 -6.51 -3.77 23.70
C ASN A 22 -7.32 -2.48 23.44
N GLY A 23 -8.17 -2.49 22.42
CA GLY A 23 -9.00 -1.35 22.02
C GLY A 23 -8.24 -0.19 21.37
N GLY A 24 -7.06 -0.46 20.79
CA GLY A 24 -6.23 0.55 20.12
C GLY A 24 -5.20 -0.03 19.15
N CYS A 25 -4.75 -1.26 19.37
CA CYS A 25 -3.76 -1.96 18.54
C CYS A 25 -4.26 -3.29 17.96
N ASP A 26 -5.53 -3.61 18.17
CA ASP A 26 -6.19 -4.88 17.85
C ASP A 26 -6.59 -5.03 16.38
N THR A 27 -5.87 -4.35 15.48
CA THR A 27 -6.04 -4.50 14.03
C THR A 27 -4.95 -5.39 13.44
N LEU A 28 -5.29 -6.11 12.37
CA LEU A 28 -4.31 -6.92 11.64
C LEU A 28 -3.15 -6.06 11.10
N SER A 29 -3.44 -4.83 10.66
CA SER A 29 -2.44 -3.85 10.20
C SER A 29 -1.43 -3.49 11.31
N THR A 30 -1.91 -3.21 12.52
CA THR A 30 -1.05 -2.86 13.65
C THR A 30 -0.26 -4.08 14.12
N ALA A 31 -0.90 -5.24 14.27
CA ALA A 31 -0.20 -6.45 14.68
C ALA A 31 0.93 -6.83 13.72
N THR A 32 0.68 -6.74 12.41
CA THR A 32 1.71 -6.99 11.39
C THR A 32 2.80 -5.92 11.36
N HIS A 33 2.47 -4.65 11.63
CA HIS A 33 3.46 -3.56 11.75
C HIS A 33 4.45 -3.84 12.89
N GLU A 34 3.94 -4.20 14.07
CA GLU A 34 4.80 -4.50 15.21
C GLU A 34 5.62 -5.78 15.01
N LEU A 35 5.06 -6.77 14.30
CA LEU A 35 5.80 -7.97 13.92
C LEU A 35 6.91 -7.67 12.89
N GLU A 36 6.67 -6.76 11.94
CA GLU A 36 7.70 -6.31 10.99
C GLU A 36 8.85 -5.61 11.71
N HIS A 37 8.58 -4.79 12.73
CA HIS A 37 9.61 -4.26 13.63
C HIS A 37 10.42 -5.38 14.29
N ALA A 38 9.75 -6.36 14.93
CA ALA A 38 10.43 -7.50 15.55
C ALA A 38 11.30 -8.28 14.56
N LEU A 39 10.90 -8.31 13.28
CA LEU A 39 11.65 -8.92 12.19
C LEU A 39 12.83 -8.07 11.66
N GLY A 40 13.03 -6.86 12.20
CA GLY A 40 14.16 -5.98 11.86
C GLY A 40 13.85 -4.89 10.83
N VAL A 41 12.57 -4.64 10.54
CA VAL A 41 12.16 -3.62 9.57
C VAL A 41 11.98 -2.27 10.27
N TYR A 42 12.70 -1.25 9.78
CA TYR A 42 12.50 0.15 10.18
C TYR A 42 11.28 0.75 9.48
N HIS A 43 10.76 1.86 10.02
CA HIS A 43 9.75 2.62 9.31
C HIS A 43 10.22 3.09 7.92
N GLU A 44 9.31 3.06 6.95
CA GLU A 44 9.62 3.39 5.55
C GLU A 44 10.04 4.86 5.40
N GLN A 45 9.39 5.78 6.13
CA GLN A 45 9.79 7.19 6.16
C GLN A 45 11.10 7.45 6.91
N SER A 46 11.78 6.43 7.42
CA SER A 46 13.11 6.56 8.05
C SER A 46 14.21 5.95 7.20
N ARG A 47 13.91 5.55 5.95
CA ARG A 47 14.93 5.11 5.00
C ARG A 47 15.97 6.20 4.73
N ALA A 48 17.20 5.78 4.43
CA ALA A 48 18.28 6.69 4.07
C ALA A 48 17.99 7.51 2.80
N ASP A 49 17.24 6.95 1.84
CA ASP A 49 16.87 7.58 0.57
C ASP A 49 15.54 8.36 0.62
N ARG A 50 14.89 8.45 1.78
CA ARG A 50 13.55 9.04 1.92
C ARG A 50 13.42 10.47 1.41
N ALA A 51 14.51 11.25 1.42
CA ALA A 51 14.48 12.68 1.10
C ALA A 51 14.13 12.95 -0.38
N SER A 52 14.25 11.93 -1.25
CA SER A 52 13.74 11.99 -2.63
C SER A 52 12.22 11.85 -2.72
N TYR A 53 11.56 11.33 -1.69
CA TYR A 53 10.15 10.95 -1.69
C TYR A 53 9.29 11.79 -0.76
N VAL A 54 9.80 12.12 0.43
CA VAL A 54 9.10 12.89 1.46
C VAL A 54 10.00 13.95 2.11
N THR A 55 9.37 15.06 2.47
CA THR A 55 9.91 16.11 3.34
C THR A 55 9.22 16.03 4.69
N VAL A 56 9.97 16.27 5.77
CA VAL A 56 9.45 16.31 7.15
C VAL A 56 9.28 17.75 7.60
N ASP A 57 8.08 18.15 8.01
CA ASP A 57 7.85 19.43 8.68
C ASP A 57 8.02 19.25 10.21
N PHE A 58 9.24 19.51 10.69
CA PHE A 58 9.56 19.43 12.12
C PHE A 58 8.85 20.48 12.97
N SER A 59 8.35 21.58 12.38
CA SER A 59 7.65 22.63 13.14
C SER A 59 6.28 22.17 13.64
N ASN A 60 5.68 21.20 12.95
CA ASN A 60 4.38 20.63 13.29
C ASN A 60 4.49 19.28 14.02
N ILE A 61 5.68 18.82 14.43
CA ILE A 61 5.85 17.57 15.18
C ILE A 61 5.84 17.86 16.69
N ALA A 62 5.05 17.10 17.45
CA ALA A 62 5.06 17.18 18.90
C ALA A 62 6.47 16.96 19.47
N LYS A 63 6.93 17.84 20.37
CA LYS A 63 8.33 18.02 20.80
C LYS A 63 9.12 16.73 21.08
N ASN A 64 8.48 15.72 21.67
CA ASN A 64 9.14 14.48 22.07
C ASN A 64 9.16 13.40 20.97
N HIS A 65 8.61 13.66 19.79
CA HIS A 65 8.44 12.68 18.72
C HIS A 65 9.35 12.91 17.50
N SER A 66 10.09 14.01 17.43
CA SER A 66 10.94 14.35 16.28
C SER A 66 11.98 13.28 15.93
N HIS A 67 12.46 12.52 16.93
CA HIS A 67 13.42 11.44 16.72
C HIS A 67 12.87 10.30 15.85
N ASN A 68 11.55 10.07 15.84
CA ASN A 68 10.89 9.04 15.00
C ASN A 68 10.97 9.38 13.50
N PHE A 69 11.27 10.64 13.19
CA PHE A 69 11.40 11.15 11.83
C PHE A 69 12.85 11.36 11.47
N LEU A 70 13.84 10.80 12.16
CA LEU A 70 15.23 10.85 11.71
C LEU A 70 15.53 9.67 10.77
N PRO A 71 16.37 9.86 9.73
CA PRO A 71 16.74 8.76 8.86
C PRO A 71 17.67 7.78 9.59
N HIS A 72 17.49 6.48 9.36
CA HIS A 72 18.41 5.46 9.82
C HIS A 72 19.43 5.16 8.72
N THR A 73 20.69 5.52 8.93
CA THR A 73 21.78 5.27 7.98
C THR A 73 22.06 3.77 7.76
N THR A 74 21.68 2.93 8.73
CA THR A 74 21.75 1.47 8.65
C THR A 74 20.53 0.83 7.97
N SER A 75 19.50 1.63 7.62
CA SER A 75 18.35 1.10 6.89
C SER A 75 18.80 0.58 5.52
N ASN A 76 18.37 -0.63 5.18
CA ASN A 76 18.67 -1.25 3.90
C ASN A 76 17.38 -1.38 3.10
N SER A 77 17.37 -0.83 1.88
CA SER A 77 16.23 -0.94 0.97
C SER A 77 16.13 -2.32 0.32
N TYR A 78 17.19 -3.13 0.39
CA TYR A 78 17.34 -4.40 -0.32
C TYR A 78 17.14 -4.24 -1.84
N GLY A 79 17.42 -3.06 -2.39
CA GLY A 79 17.16 -2.73 -3.79
C GLY A 79 15.67 -2.65 -4.14
N LEU A 80 14.79 -2.48 -3.14
CA LEU A 80 13.36 -2.25 -3.31
C LEU A 80 13.08 -0.74 -3.40
N PRO A 81 12.11 -0.33 -4.24
CA PRO A 81 11.75 1.07 -4.34
C PRO A 81 11.09 1.56 -3.04
N TYR A 82 11.00 2.88 -2.87
CA TYR A 82 10.24 3.49 -1.78
C TYR A 82 8.74 3.23 -1.95
N ASP A 83 8.07 2.75 -0.90
CA ASP A 83 6.66 2.39 -0.94
C ASP A 83 5.83 3.26 0.02
N PHE A 84 5.17 4.29 -0.51
CA PHE A 84 4.26 5.14 0.27
C PHE A 84 3.16 4.32 0.95
N GLY A 85 2.71 3.24 0.30
CA GLY A 85 1.67 2.36 0.82
C GLY A 85 2.18 1.23 1.71
N SER A 86 3.45 1.23 2.10
CA SER A 86 3.99 0.26 3.06
C SER A 86 3.23 0.33 4.38
N ASN A 87 3.03 -0.82 5.01
CA ASN A 87 2.49 -0.92 6.37
C ASN A 87 3.44 -0.25 7.38
N MET A 88 4.72 -0.09 7.04
CA MET A 88 5.75 0.54 7.86
C MET A 88 5.91 2.04 7.60
N HIS A 89 5.15 2.63 6.67
CA HIS A 89 5.16 4.08 6.45
C HIS A 89 4.18 4.76 7.40
N TYR A 90 4.56 5.85 8.06
CA TYR A 90 3.63 6.67 8.84
C TYR A 90 2.52 7.30 7.99
N THR A 91 1.39 7.64 8.61
CA THR A 91 0.40 8.52 7.96
C THR A 91 0.98 9.92 7.83
N SER A 92 0.43 10.74 6.92
CA SER A 92 0.96 12.08 6.66
C SER A 92 0.90 13.03 7.87
N ASP A 93 0.00 12.78 8.82
CA ASP A 93 -0.27 13.59 10.02
C ASP A 93 0.27 12.97 11.31
N SER A 94 1.08 11.91 11.22
CA SER A 94 1.61 11.21 12.38
C SER A 94 2.35 12.19 13.31
N PHE A 95 2.05 12.12 14.61
CA PHE A 95 2.61 12.99 15.67
C PHE A 95 2.45 14.51 15.46
N ALA A 96 1.49 14.92 14.62
CA ALA A 96 1.23 16.33 14.35
C ALA A 96 0.73 17.09 15.60
N ILE A 97 1.19 18.34 15.79
CA ILE A 97 0.61 19.29 16.74
C ILE A 97 -0.77 19.72 16.24
N ASN A 98 -0.86 20.07 14.96
CA ASN A 98 -2.12 20.31 14.26
C ASN A 98 -2.33 19.23 13.19
N ARG A 99 -3.28 18.32 13.43
CA ARG A 99 -3.59 17.19 12.52
C ARG A 99 -4.18 17.60 11.17
N ASN A 100 -4.57 18.86 10.99
CA ASN A 100 -5.00 19.40 9.69
C ASN A 100 -3.80 19.78 8.79
N ILE A 101 -2.59 19.80 9.35
CA ILE A 101 -1.35 20.07 8.62
C ILE A 101 -0.53 18.78 8.62
N PRO A 102 -0.05 18.29 7.46
CA PRO A 102 0.79 17.09 7.41
C PRO A 102 2.17 17.36 8.04
N THR A 103 2.71 16.37 8.75
CA THR A 103 4.12 16.32 9.18
C THR A 103 5.01 15.69 8.11
N LEU A 104 4.45 14.79 7.29
CA LEU A 104 5.12 14.18 6.13
C LEU A 104 4.47 14.68 4.84
N ILE A 105 5.28 15.34 4.02
CA ILE A 105 4.85 15.98 2.78
C ILE A 105 5.53 15.24 1.62
N ALA A 106 4.75 14.67 0.71
CA ALA A 106 5.32 14.07 -0.49
C ALA A 106 6.00 15.16 -1.33
N THR A 107 7.19 14.85 -1.87
CA THR A 107 7.91 15.81 -2.71
C THR A 107 7.14 16.12 -3.99
N ARG A 108 7.54 17.18 -4.71
CA ARG A 108 6.84 17.64 -5.93
C ARG A 108 6.61 16.55 -6.97
N ALA A 109 7.52 15.58 -7.08
CA ALA A 109 7.41 14.47 -8.03
C ALA A 109 6.35 13.42 -7.62
N TYR A 110 5.94 13.42 -6.35
CA TYR A 110 5.09 12.39 -5.74
C TYR A 110 3.86 12.96 -5.03
N THR A 111 3.41 14.17 -5.36
CA THR A 111 2.28 14.82 -4.68
C THR A 111 0.99 13.98 -4.69
N ASP A 112 0.80 13.16 -5.73
CA ASP A 112 -0.35 12.25 -5.83
C ASP A 112 -0.34 11.13 -4.77
N TYR A 113 0.82 10.84 -4.17
CA TYR A 113 0.96 9.89 -3.09
C TYR A 113 0.70 10.49 -1.70
N GLN A 114 0.43 11.79 -1.58
CA GLN A 114 0.28 12.47 -0.28
C GLN A 114 -0.73 11.78 0.65
N ASN A 115 -1.87 11.35 0.11
CA ASN A 115 -2.93 10.66 0.86
C ASN A 115 -2.80 9.13 0.82
N SER A 116 -1.72 8.60 0.23
CA SER A 116 -1.48 7.16 0.08
C SER A 116 -0.50 6.61 1.14
N MET A 117 0.07 7.50 1.96
CA MET A 117 1.00 7.17 3.04
C MET A 117 0.32 6.27 4.09
N ARG A 118 1.01 5.20 4.50
CA ARG A 118 0.52 4.11 5.39
C ARG A 118 -0.48 3.19 4.70
N GLY A 119 -0.05 1.96 4.44
CA GLY A 119 -0.91 0.86 3.99
C GLY A 119 -1.93 0.40 5.05
N HIS A 120 -3.06 -0.17 4.60
CA HIS A 120 -4.01 -0.84 5.51
C HIS A 120 -3.58 -2.27 5.87
N MET A 121 -2.61 -2.82 5.14
CA MET A 121 -2.04 -4.17 5.29
C MET A 121 -0.59 -4.17 4.78
N PRO A 122 0.25 -5.14 5.16
CA PRO A 122 1.56 -5.36 4.55
C PRO A 122 1.45 -5.35 3.02
N SER A 123 2.28 -4.53 2.38
CA SER A 123 2.32 -4.46 0.93
C SER A 123 3.08 -5.66 0.35
N PHE A 124 3.00 -5.84 -0.97
CA PHE A 124 3.84 -6.80 -1.68
C PHE A 124 5.34 -6.59 -1.37
N LEU A 125 5.76 -5.33 -1.24
CA LEU A 125 7.14 -4.95 -0.97
C LEU A 125 7.53 -5.19 0.49
N ASP A 126 6.63 -5.05 1.45
CA ASP A 126 6.88 -5.37 2.86
C ASP A 126 7.27 -6.85 3.02
N VAL A 127 6.49 -7.75 2.43
CA VAL A 127 6.77 -9.20 2.46
C VAL A 127 8.06 -9.54 1.70
N LEU A 128 8.27 -8.93 0.53
CA LEU A 128 9.50 -9.14 -0.25
C LEU A 128 10.75 -8.64 0.48
N LYS A 129 10.64 -7.53 1.23
CA LYS A 129 11.72 -6.98 2.06
C LYS A 129 12.13 -7.97 3.14
N VAL A 130 11.18 -8.55 3.87
CA VAL A 130 11.44 -9.59 4.87
C VAL A 130 12.09 -10.81 4.23
N ASN A 131 11.57 -11.29 3.09
CA ASN A 131 12.16 -12.43 2.38
C ASN A 131 13.63 -12.17 1.97
N ARG A 132 13.96 -10.97 1.49
CA ARG A 132 15.35 -10.59 1.16
C ARG A 132 16.21 -10.43 2.41
N HIS A 133 15.67 -9.85 3.48
CA HIS A 133 16.40 -9.67 4.75
C HIS A 133 16.84 -11.02 5.33
N TYR A 134 15.93 -12.00 5.39
CA TYR A 134 16.20 -13.34 5.90
C TYR A 134 16.72 -14.32 4.84
N LYS A 135 16.92 -13.86 3.59
CA LYS A 135 17.45 -14.67 2.48
C LYS A 135 16.60 -15.92 2.21
N CYS A 136 15.28 -15.81 2.38
CA CYS A 136 14.32 -16.90 2.21
C CYS A 136 14.31 -17.45 0.78
N ASP A 137 14.62 -16.61 -0.19
CA ASP A 137 14.71 -16.91 -1.62
C ASP A 137 15.84 -17.87 -1.98
N ARG A 138 16.88 -17.99 -1.12
CA ARG A 138 18.00 -18.94 -1.34
C ARG A 138 17.54 -20.38 -1.49
N LYS A 139 16.45 -20.78 -0.83
CA LYS A 139 15.86 -22.11 -0.97
C LYS A 139 15.44 -22.41 -2.42
N CYS A 140 15.10 -21.37 -3.17
CA CYS A 140 14.62 -21.47 -4.55
C CYS A 140 15.70 -21.12 -5.59
N ALA A 141 16.97 -20.89 -5.18
CA ALA A 141 18.03 -20.40 -6.08
C ALA A 141 18.29 -21.27 -7.31
N ASN A 142 18.09 -22.59 -7.20
CA ASN A 142 18.29 -23.55 -8.29
C ASN A 142 17.01 -23.85 -9.09
N LYS A 143 15.95 -23.06 -8.91
CA LYS A 143 14.67 -23.22 -9.61
C LYS A 143 14.54 -22.18 -10.70
N ALA A 144 13.99 -22.60 -11.84
CA ALA A 144 13.60 -21.66 -12.88
C ALA A 144 12.55 -20.70 -12.31
N ASN A 145 12.74 -19.39 -12.53
CA ASN A 145 11.80 -18.37 -12.12
C ASN A 145 10.97 -17.91 -13.33
N PRO A 146 9.73 -18.40 -13.51
CA PRO A 146 8.87 -17.98 -14.61
C PRO A 146 8.20 -16.62 -14.34
N CYS A 147 8.22 -16.12 -13.10
CA CYS A 147 7.43 -14.97 -12.68
C CYS A 147 7.84 -13.70 -13.43
N LYS A 148 6.84 -12.96 -13.93
CA LYS A 148 6.97 -11.72 -14.68
C LYS A 148 6.49 -10.54 -13.85
N ASN A 149 6.65 -9.33 -14.39
CA ASN A 149 6.11 -8.08 -13.82
C ASN A 149 6.51 -7.83 -12.36
N GLY A 150 7.72 -8.24 -11.98
CA GLY A 150 8.22 -8.09 -10.60
C GLY A 150 7.70 -9.13 -9.60
N GLY A 151 6.97 -10.16 -10.04
CA GLY A 151 6.63 -11.31 -9.23
C GLY A 151 7.87 -12.14 -8.82
N TYR A 152 7.75 -12.89 -7.73
CA TYR A 152 8.80 -13.79 -7.23
C TYR A 152 8.25 -15.17 -6.90
N LEU A 153 9.12 -16.19 -6.88
CA LEU A 153 8.72 -17.53 -6.46
C LEU A 153 8.35 -17.53 -4.98
N ASP A 154 7.20 -18.13 -4.65
CA ASP A 154 6.80 -18.43 -3.28
C ASP A 154 7.95 -19.17 -2.57
N VAL A 155 8.49 -18.55 -1.53
CA VAL A 155 9.71 -19.02 -0.84
C VAL A 155 9.49 -20.31 -0.04
N LYS A 156 8.24 -20.73 0.17
CA LYS A 156 7.91 -21.99 0.85
C LYS A 156 7.92 -23.15 -0.13
N THR A 157 7.31 -22.96 -1.30
CA THR A 157 7.06 -24.02 -2.30
C THR A 157 8.03 -24.01 -3.48
N CYS A 158 8.61 -22.85 -3.82
CA CYS A 158 9.49 -22.63 -4.96
C CYS A 158 8.92 -23.00 -6.34
N SER A 159 7.58 -23.06 -6.47
CA SER A 159 6.92 -23.51 -7.70
C SER A 159 5.74 -22.63 -8.14
N LYS A 160 5.31 -21.69 -7.30
CA LYS A 160 4.20 -20.77 -7.58
C LYS A 160 4.71 -19.34 -7.55
N CYS A 161 4.19 -18.48 -8.40
CA CYS A 161 4.49 -17.06 -8.35
C CYS A 161 3.63 -16.35 -7.30
N VAL A 162 4.29 -15.53 -6.48
CA VAL A 162 3.67 -14.47 -5.69
C VAL A 162 3.69 -13.21 -6.56
N CYS A 163 2.52 -12.68 -6.84
CA CYS A 163 2.34 -11.57 -7.78
C CYS A 163 2.09 -10.25 -7.07
N PRO A 164 2.54 -9.11 -7.63
CA PRO A 164 2.12 -7.80 -7.17
C PRO A 164 0.60 -7.64 -7.16
N GLU A 165 0.09 -6.82 -6.24
CA GLU A 165 -1.34 -6.54 -6.12
C GLU A 165 -1.89 -6.00 -7.46
N GLY A 166 -2.95 -6.63 -7.98
CA GLY A 166 -3.52 -6.32 -9.32
C GLY A 166 -3.04 -7.20 -10.47
N LEU A 167 -2.12 -8.14 -10.19
CA LEU A 167 -1.66 -9.17 -11.10
C LEU A 167 -1.93 -10.58 -10.55
N GLY A 168 -1.97 -11.57 -11.45
CA GLY A 168 -2.14 -12.97 -11.09
C GLY A 168 -1.83 -13.90 -12.26
N GLY A 169 -2.42 -15.09 -12.24
CA GLY A 169 -2.04 -16.18 -13.14
C GLY A 169 -0.75 -16.90 -12.71
N ALA A 170 -0.33 -17.89 -13.50
CA ALA A 170 0.80 -18.75 -13.17
C ALA A 170 2.15 -18.00 -13.11
N ASP A 171 2.27 -16.90 -13.86
CA ASP A 171 3.51 -16.14 -14.05
C ASP A 171 3.36 -14.63 -13.80
N CYS A 172 2.25 -14.18 -13.19
CA CYS A 172 1.95 -12.77 -12.92
C CYS A 172 1.69 -11.89 -14.16
N THR A 173 1.32 -12.48 -15.31
CA THR A 173 0.86 -11.74 -16.50
C THR A 173 -0.66 -11.58 -16.56
N GLY A 174 -1.39 -12.41 -15.82
CA GLY A 174 -2.84 -12.47 -15.81
C GLY A 174 -3.50 -11.57 -14.77
N ASN A 175 -4.80 -11.75 -14.61
CA ASN A 175 -5.59 -11.10 -13.57
C ASN A 175 -5.44 -11.84 -12.23
N PRO A 176 -5.60 -11.15 -11.09
CA PRO A 176 -5.60 -11.80 -9.77
C PRO A 176 -6.63 -12.92 -9.67
N ASN A 177 -6.32 -13.94 -8.87
CA ASN A 177 -7.30 -14.96 -8.47
C ASN A 177 -8.34 -14.35 -7.51
N GLY A 178 -9.55 -14.91 -7.47
CA GLY A 178 -10.64 -14.41 -6.65
C GLY A 178 -11.48 -13.36 -7.39
N CYS A 179 -11.86 -12.28 -6.71
CA CYS A 179 -12.64 -11.21 -7.34
C CYS A 179 -11.78 -10.39 -8.28
N SER A 180 -11.97 -10.59 -9.59
CA SER A 180 -11.40 -9.73 -10.62
C SER A 180 -12.42 -9.46 -11.73
N VAL A 181 -12.56 -8.19 -12.07
CA VAL A 181 -13.47 -7.69 -13.11
C VAL A 181 -12.65 -7.02 -14.19
N GLU A 182 -12.94 -7.30 -15.46
CA GLU A 182 -12.25 -6.71 -16.58
C GLU A 182 -13.13 -5.72 -17.33
N TRP A 183 -12.59 -4.54 -17.63
CA TRP A 183 -13.22 -3.53 -18.46
C TRP A 183 -12.32 -3.17 -19.64
N SER A 184 -12.92 -2.98 -20.81
CA SER A 184 -12.22 -2.43 -21.97
C SER A 184 -12.40 -0.93 -22.00
N ALA A 185 -11.30 -0.18 -22.08
CA ALA A 185 -11.32 1.24 -22.35
C ALA A 185 -11.75 1.50 -23.80
N SER A 186 -12.26 2.70 -24.08
CA SER A 186 -12.59 3.19 -25.42
C SER A 186 -11.94 4.54 -25.67
N PRO A 187 -11.90 5.06 -26.91
CA PRO A 187 -11.40 6.43 -27.19
C PRO A 187 -12.20 7.54 -26.48
N SER A 188 -13.43 7.26 -26.07
CA SER A 188 -14.30 8.18 -25.35
C SER A 188 -14.42 7.79 -23.87
N PHE A 189 -14.64 8.79 -23.01
CA PHE A 189 -14.83 8.54 -21.59
C PHE A 189 -16.03 7.63 -21.34
N THR A 190 -15.76 6.52 -20.65
CA THR A 190 -16.78 5.61 -20.13
C THR A 190 -16.85 5.77 -18.63
N LYS A 191 -18.06 5.94 -18.09
CA LYS A 191 -18.30 5.98 -16.64
C LYS A 191 -18.57 4.58 -16.12
N LYS A 192 -18.00 4.26 -14.96
CA LYS A 192 -18.24 3.03 -14.22
C LYS A 192 -18.34 3.31 -12.74
N ILE A 193 -19.07 2.45 -12.06
CA ILE A 193 -19.24 2.47 -10.61
C ILE A 193 -18.63 1.19 -10.06
N ILE A 194 -17.80 1.33 -9.04
CA ILE A 194 -17.27 0.25 -8.22
C ILE A 194 -18.02 0.29 -6.90
N GLU A 195 -18.66 -0.80 -6.50
CA GLU A 195 -19.34 -0.93 -5.22
C GLU A 195 -18.95 -2.26 -4.55
N MET A 196 -18.61 -2.19 -3.27
CA MET A 196 -18.31 -3.34 -2.42
C MET A 196 -18.86 -3.14 -1.01
N GLY A 197 -19.23 -4.25 -0.37
CA GLY A 197 -19.78 -4.25 0.98
C GLY A 197 -21.20 -3.70 1.07
N LYS A 198 -21.68 -3.55 2.31
CA LYS A 198 -23.03 -3.07 2.60
C LYS A 198 -22.98 -2.08 3.77
N TYR A 199 -23.63 -0.93 3.60
CA TYR A 199 -23.71 0.09 4.65
C TYR A 199 -24.19 -0.51 5.97
N GLY A 200 -23.52 -0.16 7.07
CA GLY A 200 -23.81 -0.69 8.42
C GLY A 200 -23.24 -2.08 8.72
N SER A 201 -22.50 -2.71 7.80
CA SER A 201 -21.80 -3.97 8.09
C SER A 201 -20.73 -3.77 9.17
N PRO A 202 -20.63 -4.68 10.16
CA PRO A 202 -19.66 -4.55 11.25
C PRO A 202 -18.22 -4.70 10.74
N ALA A 203 -17.28 -4.16 11.52
CA ALA A 203 -15.85 -4.32 11.26
C ALA A 203 -15.43 -5.80 11.27
N ARG A 204 -14.54 -6.15 10.36
CA ARG A 204 -13.98 -7.49 10.20
C ARG A 204 -12.46 -7.44 10.32
N LEU A 205 -11.89 -8.54 10.82
CA LEU A 205 -10.43 -8.68 10.89
C LEU A 205 -9.79 -8.75 9.50
N ASN A 206 -10.43 -9.47 8.58
CA ASN A 206 -9.97 -9.64 7.21
C ASN A 206 -10.63 -8.62 6.27
N TYR A 207 -9.84 -8.13 5.32
CA TYR A 207 -10.33 -7.31 4.22
C TYR A 207 -10.91 -8.19 3.11
N GLU A 208 -12.05 -7.78 2.59
CA GLU A 208 -12.51 -8.22 1.28
C GLU A 208 -11.93 -7.31 0.21
N ASN A 209 -11.46 -7.89 -0.88
CA ASN A 209 -10.77 -7.18 -1.95
C ASN A 209 -11.29 -7.61 -3.33
N CYS A 210 -11.31 -6.68 -4.27
CA CYS A 210 -11.55 -6.97 -5.68
C CYS A 210 -10.61 -6.14 -6.57
N ALA A 211 -10.24 -6.69 -7.72
CA ALA A 211 -9.40 -6.02 -8.70
C ALA A 211 -10.16 -5.74 -10.00
N TYR A 212 -10.38 -4.47 -10.31
CA TYR A 212 -10.94 -4.00 -11.56
C TYR A 212 -9.79 -3.68 -12.53
N ILE A 213 -9.68 -4.44 -13.60
CA ILE A 213 -8.60 -4.33 -14.57
C ILE A 213 -9.12 -3.64 -15.82
N ILE A 214 -8.69 -2.41 -16.06
CA ILE A 214 -8.99 -1.70 -17.30
C ILE A 214 -7.91 -2.04 -18.33
N LYS A 215 -8.32 -2.48 -19.52
CA LYS A 215 -7.42 -2.78 -20.64
C LYS A 215 -7.67 -1.85 -21.82
N ALA A 216 -6.59 -1.44 -22.46
CA ALA A 216 -6.58 -0.72 -23.74
C ALA A 216 -5.80 -1.53 -24.80
N PRO A 217 -5.95 -1.20 -26.09
CA PRO A 217 -5.10 -1.75 -27.14
C PRO A 217 -3.61 -1.57 -26.84
N VAL A 218 -2.77 -2.49 -27.30
CA VAL A 218 -1.31 -2.42 -27.11
C VAL A 218 -0.76 -1.10 -27.65
N GLY A 219 0.13 -0.47 -26.89
CA GLY A 219 0.71 0.84 -27.22
C GLY A 219 -0.14 2.05 -26.82
N ARG A 220 -1.36 1.84 -26.32
CA ARG A 220 -2.20 2.91 -25.75
C ARG A 220 -2.02 3.02 -24.24
N LYS A 221 -2.26 4.22 -23.72
CA LYS A 221 -2.26 4.53 -22.29
C LYS A 221 -3.68 4.86 -21.86
N ILE A 222 -4.06 4.45 -20.66
CA ILE A 222 -5.40 4.65 -20.12
C ILE A 222 -5.39 5.93 -19.29
N GLU A 223 -6.30 6.83 -19.63
CA GLU A 223 -6.60 8.00 -18.82
C GLU A 223 -7.76 7.66 -17.87
N VAL A 224 -7.60 7.89 -16.57
CA VAL A 224 -8.63 7.67 -15.55
C VAL A 224 -8.83 8.92 -14.70
N VAL A 225 -10.09 9.21 -14.38
CA VAL A 225 -10.48 10.25 -13.43
C VAL A 225 -11.35 9.59 -12.35
N VAL A 226 -11.04 9.92 -11.10
CA VAL A 226 -11.88 9.54 -9.95
C VAL A 226 -12.88 10.66 -9.71
N ASP A 227 -14.15 10.40 -10.03
CA ASP A 227 -15.22 11.40 -9.88
C ASP A 227 -15.67 11.53 -8.43
N GLY A 228 -15.67 10.44 -7.67
CA GLY A 228 -16.04 10.43 -6.26
C GLY A 228 -15.72 9.09 -5.60
N VAL A 229 -15.43 9.14 -4.31
CA VAL A 229 -15.21 7.97 -3.45
C VAL A 229 -15.91 8.19 -2.12
N TRP A 230 -16.66 7.19 -1.70
CA TRP A 230 -17.39 7.18 -0.43
C TRP A 230 -17.09 5.88 0.31
N THR A 231 -16.57 6.02 1.53
CA THR A 231 -16.24 4.89 2.40
C THR A 231 -16.81 5.13 3.80
N TYR A 232 -17.00 4.04 4.54
CA TYR A 232 -17.38 4.15 5.94
C TYR A 232 -16.18 4.58 6.79
N GLY A 233 -16.31 5.69 7.53
CA GLY A 233 -15.32 6.13 8.51
C GLY A 233 -13.96 6.45 7.90
N ALA A 234 -13.95 7.27 6.85
CA ALA A 234 -12.74 7.77 6.21
C ALA A 234 -11.65 8.20 7.21
N SER A 235 -10.43 7.76 6.96
CA SER A 235 -9.28 7.93 7.86
C SER A 235 -7.99 8.02 7.06
N GLN A 236 -6.95 8.54 7.70
CA GLN A 236 -5.60 8.52 7.13
C GLN A 236 -5.12 7.08 6.93
N GLY A 237 -4.46 6.82 5.79
CA GLY A 237 -4.04 5.48 5.39
C GLY A 237 -5.18 4.58 4.90
N CYS A 238 -6.43 5.08 4.83
CA CYS A 238 -7.59 4.38 4.28
C CYS A 238 -7.78 2.97 4.86
N ASN A 239 -7.80 2.88 6.19
CA ASN A 239 -7.79 1.60 6.91
C ASN A 239 -9.14 0.87 6.89
N LYS A 240 -10.29 1.52 6.63
CA LYS A 240 -11.60 0.84 6.62
C LYS A 240 -12.05 0.36 5.24
N GLY A 241 -11.54 1.03 4.21
CA GLY A 241 -11.83 0.72 2.82
C GLY A 241 -11.37 1.85 1.92
N GLY A 242 -11.34 1.59 0.63
CA GLY A 242 -10.92 2.55 -0.38
C GLY A 242 -10.63 1.90 -1.71
N ILE A 243 -10.13 2.72 -2.63
CA ILE A 243 -9.60 2.29 -3.92
C ILE A 243 -8.13 2.65 -4.07
N GLU A 244 -7.39 1.88 -4.86
CA GLU A 244 -5.99 2.13 -5.25
C GLU A 244 -5.88 2.07 -6.76
N ILE A 245 -5.32 3.11 -7.38
CA ILE A 245 -5.10 3.20 -8.82
C ILE A 245 -3.61 3.04 -9.10
N LYS A 246 -3.26 2.01 -9.88
CA LYS A 246 -1.87 1.68 -10.20
C LYS A 246 -1.54 2.06 -11.63
N THR A 247 -1.08 3.31 -11.82
CA THR A 247 -0.77 3.85 -13.15
C THR A 247 0.58 3.43 -13.68
N GLU A 248 1.54 3.11 -12.82
CA GLU A 248 2.91 2.82 -13.20
C GLU A 248 3.09 1.42 -13.82
N THR A 249 4.14 1.26 -14.62
CA THR A 249 4.58 -0.04 -15.15
C THR A 249 5.13 -0.95 -14.06
N ASN A 250 5.78 -0.40 -13.02
CA ASN A 250 6.23 -1.16 -11.87
C ASN A 250 5.10 -1.36 -10.86
N LEU A 251 4.30 -2.40 -11.08
CA LEU A 251 3.13 -2.71 -10.25
C LEU A 251 3.46 -3.27 -8.85
N GLN A 252 4.75 -3.48 -8.52
CA GLN A 252 5.18 -3.90 -7.17
C GLN A 252 4.85 -2.84 -6.11
N ARG A 253 4.91 -1.56 -6.47
CA ARG A 253 4.57 -0.44 -5.57
C ARG A 253 3.08 -0.27 -5.45
N ARG A 254 2.59 0.15 -4.29
CA ARG A 254 1.22 0.64 -4.18
C ARG A 254 1.04 1.94 -4.96
N GLY A 255 -0.13 2.09 -5.56
CA GLY A 255 -0.52 3.25 -6.34
C GLY A 255 -1.18 4.35 -5.51
N PHE A 256 -1.93 5.22 -6.19
CA PHE A 256 -2.66 6.33 -5.57
C PHE A 256 -3.92 5.81 -4.88
N ARG A 257 -4.07 6.09 -3.59
CA ARG A 257 -5.17 5.59 -2.76
C ARG A 257 -6.18 6.68 -2.43
N PHE A 258 -7.46 6.29 -2.46
CA PHE A 258 -8.58 7.16 -2.17
C PHE A 258 -9.58 6.43 -1.28
N CYS A 259 -9.92 7.03 -0.14
CA CYS A 259 -11.04 6.60 0.71
C CYS A 259 -12.04 7.74 0.94
N VAL A 260 -11.76 8.90 0.36
CA VAL A 260 -12.65 10.05 0.30
C VAL A 260 -12.60 10.63 -1.10
N SER A 261 -13.69 11.30 -1.47
CA SER A 261 -13.75 12.01 -2.74
C SER A 261 -12.62 13.04 -2.81
N PRO A 262 -11.86 13.08 -3.92
CA PRO A 262 -10.79 14.05 -4.07
C PRO A 262 -11.38 15.47 -4.10
N THR A 263 -10.70 16.43 -3.47
CA THR A 263 -11.13 17.84 -3.44
C THR A 263 -11.09 18.48 -4.82
N MET A 264 -10.17 18.03 -5.68
CA MET A 264 -10.06 18.44 -7.08
C MET A 264 -10.05 17.21 -7.98
N LYS A 265 -10.86 17.24 -9.04
CA LYS A 265 -10.82 16.21 -10.07
C LYS A 265 -9.51 16.31 -10.82
N LYS A 266 -8.73 15.25 -10.76
CA LYS A 266 -7.46 15.11 -11.47
C LYS A 266 -7.54 13.89 -12.38
N SER A 267 -6.93 14.02 -13.56
CA SER A 267 -6.72 12.93 -14.49
C SER A 267 -5.38 12.26 -14.22
N TYR A 268 -5.36 10.94 -14.24
CA TYR A 268 -4.18 10.11 -14.08
C TYR A 268 -4.03 9.24 -15.34
N THR A 269 -2.85 9.23 -15.93
CA THR A 269 -2.56 8.45 -17.13
C THR A 269 -1.66 7.27 -16.78
N SER A 270 -2.03 6.07 -17.19
CA SER A 270 -1.21 4.89 -17.01
C SER A 270 0.03 4.92 -17.92
N GLU A 271 1.09 4.26 -17.50
CA GLU A 271 2.31 4.06 -18.29
C GLU A 271 2.17 2.91 -19.30
N SER A 272 1.20 2.01 -19.06
CA SER A 272 0.92 0.84 -19.90
C SER A 272 -0.53 0.78 -20.39
N ASN A 273 -0.86 -0.20 -21.24
CA ASN A 273 -2.22 -0.45 -21.69
C ASN A 273 -3.06 -1.28 -20.70
N ARG A 274 -2.57 -1.47 -19.47
CA ARG A 274 -3.24 -2.16 -18.37
C ARG A 274 -3.25 -1.25 -17.14
N LEU A 275 -4.42 -1.03 -16.57
CA LEU A 275 -4.61 -0.20 -15.38
C LEU A 275 -5.40 -0.99 -14.32
N PRO A 276 -4.73 -1.56 -13.31
CA PRO A 276 -5.41 -2.12 -12.15
C PRO A 276 -5.97 -1.02 -11.25
N ILE A 277 -7.23 -1.17 -10.87
CA ILE A 277 -7.88 -0.46 -9.77
C ILE A 277 -8.25 -1.51 -8.71
N LEU A 278 -7.59 -1.44 -7.56
CA LEU A 278 -7.90 -2.31 -6.43
C LEU A 278 -8.95 -1.62 -5.57
N VAL A 279 -9.86 -2.39 -5.01
CA VAL A 279 -10.82 -1.93 -4.01
C VAL A 279 -10.80 -2.88 -2.83
N TRP A 280 -10.83 -2.34 -1.62
CA TRP A 280 -10.86 -3.11 -0.39
C TRP A 280 -11.86 -2.51 0.60
N TYR A 281 -12.36 -3.33 1.50
CA TYR A 281 -13.05 -2.88 2.70
C TYR A 281 -12.99 -3.95 3.80
N ASN A 282 -13.07 -3.51 5.06
CA ASN A 282 -13.32 -4.40 6.19
C ASN A 282 -14.44 -3.92 7.11
N GLU A 283 -15.04 -2.76 6.84
CA GLU A 283 -16.18 -2.24 7.60
C GLU A 283 -17.11 -1.45 6.67
N GLY A 284 -18.43 -1.60 6.85
CA GLY A 284 -19.42 -0.90 6.04
C GLY A 284 -19.35 -1.23 4.54
N SER A 285 -19.17 -0.19 3.72
CA SER A 285 -19.16 -0.27 2.26
C SER A 285 -18.20 0.74 1.64
N VAL A 286 -17.81 0.47 0.39
CA VAL A 286 -17.04 1.35 -0.47
C VAL A 286 -17.76 1.54 -1.79
N ARG A 287 -17.89 2.78 -2.22
CA ARG A 287 -18.33 3.16 -3.56
C ARG A 287 -17.30 4.09 -4.19
N ALA A 288 -16.97 3.84 -5.45
CA ALA A 288 -16.19 4.76 -6.25
C ALA A 288 -16.80 4.94 -7.64
N ASP A 289 -17.00 6.20 -8.02
CA ASP A 289 -17.44 6.59 -9.35
C ASP A 289 -16.19 6.99 -10.13
N ILE A 290 -15.94 6.32 -11.25
CA ILE A 290 -14.76 6.55 -12.08
C ILE A 290 -15.15 6.74 -13.54
N GLN A 291 -14.28 7.42 -14.28
CA GLN A 291 -14.36 7.50 -15.73
C GLN A 291 -13.00 7.27 -16.37
N PHE A 292 -12.98 6.59 -17.51
CA PHE A 292 -11.74 6.27 -18.20
C PHE A 292 -11.88 6.21 -19.72
N LYS A 293 -10.75 6.40 -20.42
CA LYS A 293 -10.56 6.24 -21.88
C LYS A 293 -9.12 5.84 -22.21
N TYR A 294 -8.78 5.63 -23.48
CA TYR A 294 -7.40 5.41 -23.97
C TYR A 294 -7.06 6.23 -25.23
#